data_AF-A0A820RNU1-F1
#
_entry.id   AF-A0A820RNU1-F1
#
_cell.length_a   1.000
_cell.length_b   1.000
_cell.length_c   1.000
_cell.angle_alpha   90.00
_cell.angle_beta   90.00
_cell.angle_gamma   90.00
#
_symmetry.space_group_name_H-M   'P 1'
#
loop_
_entity.id
_entity.type
_entity.pdbx_description
1 polymer ?
#
loop_
_entity_poly.entity_id
_entity_poly.type
_entity_poly.pdbx_seq_one_letter_code
_entity_poly.pdbx_strand_id
1 'polypeptide(L)' 'HYAFDKGVWGTTAVNLGTTYDYSSIMHYGADYFSSNGRPTIVPKQVNAPIGSRDKLSPTDIVEVRKFYGCVA' A
#
# COMPACT_ATOMS: atom_id res chain seq x y z
N HIS A 1 -7.96 -6.99 -17.22
CA HIS A 1 -6.99 -6.13 -16.55
C HIS A 1 -7.43 -5.99 -15.10
N TYR A 2 -6.66 -6.49 -14.14
CA TYR A 2 -7.08 -6.65 -12.72
C TYR A 2 -6.23 -5.79 -11.75
N ALA A 3 -5.37 -4.92 -12.27
CA ALA A 3 -4.34 -4.22 -11.49
C ALA A 3 -4.88 -3.23 -10.45
N PHE A 4 -6.14 -2.79 -10.62
CA PHE A 4 -6.82 -1.84 -9.72
C PHE A 4 -8.06 -2.45 -9.05
N ASP A 5 -8.30 -3.74 -9.24
CA ASP A 5 -9.41 -4.42 -8.58
C ASP A 5 -9.13 -4.52 -7.08
N LYS A 6 -10.11 -4.17 -6.27
CA LYS A 6 -9.95 -4.13 -4.81
C LYS A 6 -9.98 -5.55 -4.24
N GLY A 7 -9.12 -5.80 -3.26
CA GLY A 7 -9.24 -6.96 -2.40
C GLY A 7 -10.59 -6.99 -1.67
N VAL A 8 -11.06 -8.18 -1.36
CA VAL A 8 -12.31 -8.39 -0.62
C VAL A 8 -11.99 -8.40 0.87
N TRP A 9 -12.63 -7.50 1.61
CA TRP A 9 -12.43 -7.37 3.05
C TRP A 9 -12.76 -8.69 3.79
N GLY A 10 -11.90 -9.09 4.71
CA GLY A 10 -12.07 -10.33 5.49
C GLY A 10 -11.70 -11.60 4.74
N THR A 11 -11.25 -11.51 3.49
CA THR A 11 -10.67 -12.65 2.75
C THR A 11 -9.27 -12.30 2.26
N THR A 12 -9.15 -11.56 1.16
CA THR A 12 -7.88 -11.19 0.53
C THR A 12 -7.33 -9.87 1.02
N ALA A 13 -8.10 -9.11 1.81
CA ALA A 13 -7.66 -7.88 2.44
C ALA A 13 -8.08 -7.85 3.92
N VAL A 14 -7.09 -7.66 4.81
CA VAL A 14 -7.29 -7.44 6.24
C VAL A 14 -6.27 -6.41 6.70
N ASN A 15 -6.70 -5.30 7.32
CA ASN A 15 -5.81 -4.40 8.02
C ASN A 15 -5.84 -4.78 9.51
N LEU A 16 -4.68 -5.12 10.09
CA LEU A 16 -4.59 -5.62 11.47
C LEU A 16 -4.66 -4.45 12.49
N GLY A 17 -5.67 -3.60 12.34
CA GLY A 17 -5.89 -2.38 13.11
C GLY A 17 -5.03 -1.18 12.69
N THR A 18 -4.46 -1.21 11.48
CA THR A 18 -3.56 -0.20 10.92
C THR A 18 -4.28 0.68 9.90
N THR A 19 -3.86 1.94 9.79
CA THR A 19 -4.40 2.89 8.80
C THR A 19 -3.74 2.71 7.44
N TYR A 20 -4.36 3.24 6.38
CA TYR A 20 -3.78 3.24 5.03
C TYR A 20 -2.43 3.96 5.01
N ASP A 21 -1.39 3.28 4.55
CA ASP A 21 -0.03 3.81 4.50
C ASP A 21 0.40 4.10 3.05
N TYR A 22 0.44 5.38 2.70
CA TYR A 22 0.91 5.83 1.39
C TYR A 22 2.39 5.45 1.14
N SER A 23 3.19 5.38 2.20
CA SER A 23 4.62 5.06 2.15
C SER A 23 4.93 3.57 2.20
N SER A 24 3.91 2.71 2.30
CA SER A 24 4.10 1.25 2.26
C SER A 24 4.89 0.83 1.03
N ILE A 25 5.80 -0.13 1.19
CA ILE A 25 6.56 -0.71 0.07
C ILE A 25 5.65 -1.37 -0.97
N MET A 26 4.44 -1.76 -0.54
CA MET A 26 3.42 -2.40 -1.36
C MET A 26 2.59 -1.38 -2.15
N HIS A 27 2.68 -0.09 -1.86
CA HIS A 27 1.93 0.95 -2.55
C HIS A 27 2.51 1.17 -3.96
N TYR A 28 1.66 1.14 -4.99
CA TYR A 28 2.06 1.48 -6.36
C TYR A 28 2.45 2.96 -6.49
N GLY A 29 3.34 3.26 -7.43
CA GLY A 29 3.68 4.64 -7.80
C GLY A 29 2.56 5.31 -8.61
N ALA A 30 2.65 6.63 -8.80
CA ALA A 30 1.59 7.44 -9.38
C ALA A 30 1.22 7.01 -10.82
N ASP A 31 2.18 6.52 -11.58
CA ASP A 31 2.14 6.33 -13.03
C ASP A 31 2.15 4.83 -13.43
N TYR A 32 1.99 3.94 -12.45
CA TYR A 32 1.93 2.50 -12.68
C TYR A 32 0.75 2.14 -13.60
N PHE A 33 1.01 1.27 -14.59
CA PHE A 33 0.05 0.85 -15.62
C PHE A 33 -0.51 1.99 -16.48
N SER A 34 0.10 3.18 -16.45
CA SER A 34 -0.26 4.26 -17.36
C SER A 34 0.16 3.94 -18.79
N SER A 35 -0.73 4.18 -19.75
CA SER A 35 -0.42 4.05 -21.19
C SER A 35 0.04 5.37 -21.82
N ASN A 36 -0.14 6.49 -21.13
CA ASN A 36 0.10 7.84 -21.65
C ASN A 36 1.01 8.69 -20.73
N GLY A 37 1.64 8.06 -19.74
CA GLY A 37 2.53 8.73 -18.77
C GLY A 37 1.81 9.63 -17.77
N ARG A 38 0.47 9.70 -17.80
CA ARG A 38 -0.30 10.45 -16.79
C ARG A 38 -0.51 9.59 -15.54
N PRO A 39 -0.62 10.22 -14.35
CA PRO A 39 -0.84 9.48 -13.12
C PRO A 39 -2.17 8.70 -13.17
N THR A 40 -2.10 7.42 -12.83
CA THR A 40 -3.24 6.52 -12.61
C THR A 40 -3.67 6.50 -11.14
N ILE A 41 -2.77 6.90 -10.23
CA ILE A 41 -3.03 6.99 -8.78
C ILE A 41 -2.69 8.40 -8.30
N VAL A 42 -3.66 9.06 -7.67
CA VAL A 42 -3.52 10.39 -7.08
C VAL A 42 -3.89 10.33 -5.59
N PRO A 43 -2.96 10.58 -4.66
CA PRO A 43 -3.24 10.60 -3.23
C PRO A 43 -4.28 11.66 -2.87
N LYS A 44 -5.16 11.35 -1.91
CA LYS A 44 -6.09 12.34 -1.34
C LYS A 44 -5.40 13.28 -0.36
N GLN A 45 -4.35 12.79 0.30
CA GLN A 45 -3.50 13.61 1.16
C GLN A 45 -2.49 14.38 0.30
N VAL A 46 -2.44 15.69 0.48
CA VAL A 46 -1.51 16.57 -0.22
C VAL A 46 -0.07 16.13 0.07
N ASN A 47 0.75 16.01 -0.98
CA ASN A 47 2.16 15.62 -0.93
C ASN A 47 2.45 14.25 -0.26
N ALA A 48 1.45 13.35 -0.17
CA ALA A 48 1.71 12.01 0.32
C ALA A 48 2.67 11.26 -0.62
N PRO A 49 3.77 10.68 -0.10
CA PRO A 49 4.71 9.92 -0.92
C PRO A 49 4.07 8.57 -1.29
N ILE A 50 4.12 8.19 -2.57
CA ILE A 50 3.65 6.88 -3.04
C ILE A 50 4.70 6.23 -3.94
N GLY A 51 4.72 4.89 -3.99
CA GLY A 51 5.63 4.14 -4.85
C GLY A 51 7.07 4.01 -4.33
N SER A 52 7.31 4.25 -3.04
CA SER A 52 8.63 4.08 -2.44
C SER A 52 9.07 2.61 -2.47
N ARG A 53 10.34 2.34 -2.82
CA ARG A 53 10.90 0.97 -2.92
C ARG A 53 12.18 0.76 -2.11
N ASP A 54 12.62 1.76 -1.34
CA ASP A 54 13.91 1.72 -0.65
C ASP A 54 13.88 0.88 0.63
N LYS A 55 12.76 0.91 1.36
CA LYS A 55 12.63 0.26 2.66
C LYS A 55 11.17 -0.01 3.02
N LEU A 56 10.97 -0.93 3.96
CA LEU A 56 9.68 -1.13 4.62
C LEU A 56 9.28 0.11 5.41
N SER A 57 8.00 0.46 5.36
CA SER A 57 7.46 1.47 6.25
C SER A 57 7.32 0.94 7.68
N PRO A 58 7.19 1.81 8.70
CA PRO A 58 6.86 1.37 10.05
C PRO A 58 5.56 0.56 10.11
N THR A 59 4.57 0.90 9.28
CA THR A 59 3.29 0.18 9.20
C THR A 59 3.48 -1.21 8.62
N ASP A 60 4.24 -1.35 7.53
CA ASP A 60 4.55 -2.65 6.92
C ASP A 60 5.15 -3.62 7.97
N ILE A 61 6.11 -3.12 8.76
CA ILE A 61 6.78 -3.90 9.81
C ILE A 61 5.77 -4.33 10.88
N VAL A 62 4.90 -3.43 11.32
CA VAL A 62 3.88 -3.72 12.34
C VAL A 62 2.85 -4.73 11.82
N GLU A 63 2.37 -4.58 10.59
CA GLU A 63 1.39 -5.50 9.99
C GLU A 63 1.97 -6.90 9.85
N VAL A 64 3.18 -7.05 9.33
CA VAL A 64 3.85 -8.36 9.20
C VAL A 64 4.03 -9.00 10.58
N ARG A 65 4.50 -8.25 11.58
CA ARG A 65 4.66 -8.78 12.95
C ARG A 65 3.33 -9.26 13.54
N LYS A 66 2.26 -8.48 13.39
CA LYS A 66 0.93 -8.87 13.85
C LYS A 66 0.42 -10.11 13.12
N PHE A 67 0.63 -10.18 11.80
CA PHE A 67 0.17 -11.31 10.98
C PHE A 67 0.82 -12.63 11.38
N TYR A 68 2.12 -12.61 11.68
CA TYR A 68 2.90 -13.79 12.07
C TYR A 68 2.98 -14.02 13.59
N GLY A 69 2.30 -13.22 14.41
CA GLY A 69 2.32 -13.35 15.87
C GLY A 69 3.70 -13.06 16.50
N CYS A 70 4.53 -12.25 15.85
CA CYS A 70 5.80 -11.82 16.40
C CYS A 70 5.57 -10.77 17.49
N VAL A 71 5.60 -11.22 18.74
CA VAL A 71 5.65 -10.36 19.93
C VAL A 71 7.06 -9.79 20.09
N ALA A 72 7.15 -8.49 20.37
CA ALA A 72 8.40 -7.86 20.78
C ALA A 72 8.85 -8.38 22.15
#